data_AF-A0A7V3CZ63-F1
#
_entry.id   AF-A0A7V3CZ63-F1
#
_cell.length_a   1.000
_cell.length_b   1.000
_cell.length_c   1.000
_cell.angle_alpha   90.00
_cell.angle_beta   90.00
_cell.angle_gamma   90.00
#
_symmetry.space_group_name_H-M   'P 1'
#
loop_
_entity.id
_entity.type
_entity.pdbx_description
1 polymer ?
#
loop_
_entity_poly.entity_id
_entity_poly.type
_entity_poly.pdbx_seq_one_letter_code
_entity_poly.pdbx_strand_id
1 'polypeptide(L)' 'MEKLIRKASFLIFITIFYNIAEGIISVWFGAGDETLALLGFGVDSFVEVISGIGIAHMIFRMKYAKVQT' A
#
# COMPACT_ATOMS: atom_id res chain seq x y z
N MET A 1 -12.57 3.42 -19.18
CA MET A 1 -11.92 3.94 -17.95
C MET A 1 -12.36 3.21 -16.68
N GLU A 2 -13.64 2.95 -16.46
CA GLU A 2 -14.13 2.33 -15.21
C GLU A 2 -13.55 0.94 -14.92
N LYS A 3 -13.39 0.10 -15.96
CA LYS A 3 -12.73 -1.21 -15.83
C LYS A 3 -11.28 -1.11 -15.32
N LEU A 4 -10.55 -0.08 -15.76
CA LEU A 4 -9.17 0.18 -15.32
C LEU A 4 -9.15 0.72 -13.88
N ILE A 5 -10.03 1.66 -13.55
CA ILE A 5 -10.17 2.19 -12.18
C ILE A 5 -10.54 1.07 -11.20
N ARG A 6 -11.44 0.15 -11.57
CA ARG A 6 -11.80 -1.01 -10.75
C ARG A 6 -10.62 -1.94 -10.53
N LYS A 7 -9.84 -2.23 -11.58
CA LYS A 7 -8.63 -3.07 -11.49
C LYS A 7 -7.57 -2.39 -10.61
N ALA A 8 -7.34 -1.09 -10.80
CA ALA A 8 -6.39 -0.31 -10.00
C ALA A 8 -6.81 -0.26 -8.53
N SER A 9 -8.10 -0.06 -8.22
CA SER A 9 -8.61 -0.15 -6.84
C SER A 9 -8.35 -1.53 -6.24
N PHE A 10 -8.55 -2.61 -6.98
CA PHE A 10 -8.30 -3.95 -6.46
C PHE A 10 -6.81 -4.18 -6.17
N LEU A 11 -5.95 -3.82 -7.12
CA LEU A 11 -4.50 -3.96 -6.97
C LEU A 11 -3.97 -3.12 -5.80
N ILE A 12 -4.42 -1.88 -5.63
CA ILE A 12 -3.92 -1.01 -4.56
C ILE A 12 -4.25 -1.56 -3.18
N PHE A 13 -5.46 -2.13 -2.99
CA PHE A 13 -5.81 -2.75 -1.73
C PHE A 13 -4.94 -3.99 -1.45
N ILE A 14 -4.70 -4.83 -2.45
CA ILE A 14 -3.79 -5.98 -2.30
C ILE A 14 -2.39 -5.50 -1.88
N THR A 15 -1.84 -4.50 -2.58
CA THR A 15 -0.51 -3.97 -2.28
C THR A 15 -0.42 -3.42 -0.86
N ILE A 16 -1.42 -2.66 -0.41
CA ILE A 16 -1.46 -2.13 0.96
C ILE A 16 -1.52 -3.27 1.99
N PHE A 17 -2.42 -4.24 1.82
CA PHE A 17 -2.56 -5.34 2.78
C PHE A 17 -1.30 -6.22 2.86
N TYR A 18 -0.70 -6.53 1.72
CA TYR A 18 0.53 -7.31 1.67
C TYR A 18 1.67 -6.58 2.38
N ASN A 19 1.86 -5.29 2.10
CA ASN A 19 2.90 -4.49 2.75
C ASN A 19 2.68 -4.25 4.23
N ILE A 20 1.42 -4.14 4.70
CA ILE A 20 1.15 -4.09 6.13
C ILE A 20 1.62 -5.39 6.80
N ALA A 21 1.29 -6.54 6.22
CA ALA A 21 1.71 -7.83 6.76
C ALA A 21 3.23 -8.00 6.72
N GLU A 22 3.87 -7.69 5.58
CA GLU A 22 5.31 -7.73 5.41
C GLU A 22 6.03 -6.78 6.38
N GLY A 23 5.54 -5.55 6.53
CA GLY A 23 6.08 -4.57 7.47
C GLY A 23 6.03 -5.06 8.91
N ILE A 24 4.88 -5.56 9.36
CA ILE A 24 4.71 -6.09 10.71
C ILE A 24 5.63 -7.29 10.97
N ILE A 25 5.63 -8.27 10.05
CA ILE A 25 6.46 -9.47 10.16
C ILE A 25 7.95 -9.08 10.19
N SER A 26 8.37 -8.24 9.25
CA SER A 26 9.77 -7.84 9.10
C SER A 26 10.29 -7.03 10.29
N VAL A 27 9.48 -6.12 10.85
CA VAL A 27 9.84 -5.40 12.08
C VAL A 27 9.89 -6.34 13.29
N TRP A 28 8.93 -7.27 13.43
CA TRP A 28 8.89 -8.19 14.56
C TRP A 28 10.12 -9.10 14.60
N PHE A 29 10.47 -9.73 13.48
CA PHE A 29 11.65 -10.58 13.38
C PHE A 29 12.96 -9.77 13.34
N GLY A 30 12.96 -8.60 12.68
CA GLY A 30 14.13 -7.73 12.55
C GLY A 30 14.58 -7.10 13.87
N ALA A 31 13.64 -6.79 14.76
CA ALA A 31 13.94 -6.27 16.10
C ALA A 31 14.46 -7.35 17.07
N GLY A 32 14.11 -8.63 16.85
CA GLY A 32 14.53 -9.74 17.70
C GLY A 32 15.91 -10.31 17.36
N ASP A 33 16.23 -10.43 16.06
CA ASP A 33 17.42 -11.16 15.59
C ASP A 33 18.57 -10.24 15.12
N GLU A 34 18.56 -8.94 15.44
CA GLU A 34 19.55 -7.92 15.00
C GLU A 34 19.74 -7.84 13.47
N THR A 35 18.75 -8.27 12.69
CA THR A 35 18.84 -8.29 11.23
C THR A 35 18.43 -6.93 10.64
N LEU A 36 19.41 -6.03 10.52
CA LEU A 36 19.21 -4.71 9.88
C LEU A 36 18.57 -4.79 8.49
N ALA A 37 18.83 -5.85 7.74
CA ALA A 37 18.20 -6.08 6.44
C ALA A 37 16.69 -6.27 6.55
N LEU A 38 16.23 -7.09 7.50
CA LEU A 38 14.81 -7.37 7.70
C LEU A 38 14.09 -6.13 8.25
N LEU A 39 14.71 -5.41 9.18
CA LEU A 39 14.20 -4.12 9.64
C LEU A 39 14.08 -3.11 8.47
N GLY A 40 15.05 -3.10 7.56
CA GLY A 40 15.05 -2.29 6.34
C GLY A 40 13.87 -2.60 5.41
N PHE A 41 13.56 -3.89 5.19
CA PHE A 41 12.34 -4.30 4.48
C PHE A 41 11.09 -3.81 5.21
N GLY A 42 11.05 -3.92 6.53
CA GLY A 42 9.91 -3.42 7.32
C GLY A 42 9.67 -1.92 7.14
N VAL A 43 10.74 -1.11 7.13
CA VAL A 43 10.66 0.34 6.89
C VAL A 43 10.22 0.65 5.46
N ASP A 44 10.74 -0.07 4.47
CA ASP A 44 10.37 0.10 3.07
C ASP A 44 8.87 -0.19 2.85
N SER A 45 8.36 -1.28 3.43
CA SER A 45 6.93 -1.63 3.37
C SER A 45 6.03 -0.52 3.93
N PHE A 46 6.44 0.21 4.97
CA PHE A 46 5.66 1.36 5.46
C PHE A 46 5.56 2.49 4.42
N VAL A 47 6.64 2.76 3.68
CA VAL A 47 6.62 3.74 2.58
C VAL A 47 5.66 3.29 1.48
N GLU A 48 5.64 2.01 1.15
CA GLU A 48 4.70 1.43 0.20
C GLU A 48 3.24 1.53 0.67
N VAL A 49 2.96 1.32 1.96
CA VAL A 49 1.60 1.51 2.52
C VAL A 49 1.16 2.96 2.39
N ILE A 50 2.00 3.93 2.77
CA ILE A 50 1.67 5.36 2.73
C ILE A 50 1.42 5.81 1.28
N SER A 51 2.31 5.41 0.36
CA SER A 51 2.13 5.70 -1.06
C SER A 51 0.86 5.05 -1.63
N GLY A 52 0.55 3.82 -1.22
CA GLY A 52 -0.66 3.10 -1.57
C GLY A 52 -1.94 3.82 -1.13
N ILE A 53 -1.95 4.36 0.10
CA ILE A 53 -3.05 5.19 0.61
C ILE A 53 -3.21 6.46 -0.24
N GLY A 54 -2.10 7.11 -0.61
CA GLY A 54 -2.11 8.27 -1.50
C GLY A 54 -2.74 7.96 -2.87
N ILE A 55 -2.39 6.82 -3.46
CA ILE A 55 -2.98 6.34 -4.72
C ILE A 55 -4.46 6.00 -4.56
N ALA A 56 -4.84 5.34 -3.46
CA ALA A 56 -6.24 5.04 -3.17
C ALA A 56 -7.08 6.32 -3.05
N HIS A 57 -6.55 7.35 -2.40
CA HIS A 57 -7.16 8.68 -2.33
C HIS A 57 -7.31 9.32 -3.72
N MET A 58 -6.30 9.24 -4.58
CA MET A 58 -6.41 9.72 -5.97
C MET A 58 -7.51 8.97 -6.76
N ILE A 59 -7.55 7.65 -6.64
CA ILE A 59 -8.57 6.82 -7.29
C ILE A 59 -9.98 7.18 -6.79
N PHE A 60 -10.13 7.42 -5.48
CA PHE A 60 -11.38 7.92 -4.91
C PHE A 60 -11.76 9.23 -5.59
N ARG A 61 -10.88 10.24 -5.62
CA ARG A 61 -11.15 11.52 -6.30
C ARG A 61 -11.54 11.36 -7.77
N MET A 62 -10.88 10.47 -8.52
CA MET A 62 -11.23 10.18 -9.92
C MET A 62 -12.64 9.61 -10.09
N LYS A 63 -13.17 8.85 -9.12
CA LYS A 63 -14.55 8.35 -9.14
C LYS A 63 -15.58 9.48 -8.92
N TYR A 64 -15.30 10.42 -8.03
CA TYR A 64 -16.21 11.56 -7.76
C TYR A 64 -16.11 12.67 -8.80
N ALA A 65 -14.94 12.86 -9.44
CA ALA A 65 -14.77 13.84 -10.51
C ALA A 65 -15.62 13.54 -11.76
N LYS A 66 -16.16 12.32 -11.89
CA LYS A 66 -17.09 11.93 -12.96
C LYS A 66 -18.53 12.45 -12.75
N VAL A 67 -18.85 13.11 -11.64
CA VAL A 67 -20.17 13.70 -11.40
C VAL A 67 -20.16 15.18 -11.79
N GLN A 68 -20.47 15.45 -13.07
CA GLN A 68 -21.14 16.65 -13.63
C GLN A 68 -20.88 16.71 -15.14
N THR A 69 -21.75 16.09 -15.94
CA THR A 69 -22.16 16.51 -17.29
C THR A 69 -23.52 15.94 -17.59
#